data_AF-A0A380DVU1-F1
#
_entry.id   AF-A0A380DVU1-F1
#
_cell.length_a   1.000
_cell.length_b   1.000
_cell.length_c   1.000
_cell.angle_alpha   90.00
_cell.angle_beta   90.00
_cell.angle_gamma   90.00
#
_symmetry.space_group_name_H-M   'P 1'
#
loop_
_entity.id
_entity.type
_entity.pdbx_description
1 polymer ?
#
loop_
_entity_poly.entity_id
_entity_poly.type
_entity_poly.pdbx_seq_one_letter_code
_entity_poly.pdbx_strand_id
1 'polypeptide(L)'
;MQKLKRAKNAEIAKIEAIQPATTTKDDAKQAITTKANERKAAIAQTQDITAEEIAAANADVDNAVTQANSNIEAANSQNDVDQAKTTGETSIDQVTQQLIKKQLHVMKSQQF
;
A
#
# COMPACT_ATOMS: atom_id res chain seq x y z
N MET A 1 19.57 44.71 14.55
CA MET A 1 18.51 43.91 15.22
C MET A 1 17.52 43.20 14.26
N GLN A 2 17.41 43.55 12.97
CA GLN A 2 16.36 42.98 12.09
C GLN A 2 16.73 41.65 11.40
N LYS A 3 18.02 41.31 11.26
CA LYS A 3 18.45 40.05 10.60
C LYS A 3 18.19 38.79 11.44
N LEU A 4 18.13 38.90 12.77
CA LEU A 4 17.92 37.76 13.67
C LEU A 4 16.47 37.25 13.70
N LYS A 5 15.48 38.11 13.38
CA LYS A 5 14.06 37.73 13.37
C LYS A 5 13.66 36.88 12.15
N ARG A 6 14.27 37.11 10.99
CA ARG A 6 14.00 36.29 9.78
C ARG A 6 14.60 34.89 9.88
N ALA A 7 15.82 34.78 10.42
CA ALA A 7 16.46 33.49 10.65
C ALA A 7 15.65 32.62 11.63
N LYS A 8 15.18 33.21 12.74
CA LYS A 8 14.31 32.49 13.70
C LYS A 8 12.98 32.05 13.09
N ASN A 9 12.32 32.89 12.29
CA ASN A 9 11.05 32.51 11.66
C ASN A 9 11.22 31.44 10.57
N ALA A 10 12.36 31.40 9.87
CA ALA A 10 12.65 30.35 8.89
C ALA A 10 13.01 29.01 9.55
N GLU A 11 13.69 29.02 10.69
CA GLU A 11 13.90 27.81 11.49
C GLU A 11 12.61 27.29 12.12
N ILE A 12 11.74 28.17 12.62
CA ILE A 12 10.43 27.79 13.19
C ILE A 12 9.51 27.20 12.10
N ALA A 13 9.50 27.75 10.88
CA ALA A 13 8.74 27.18 9.77
C ALA A 13 9.25 25.78 9.34
N LYS A 14 10.55 25.49 9.51
CA LYS A 14 11.07 24.13 9.32
C LYS A 14 10.65 23.18 10.43
N ILE A 15 10.43 23.68 11.65
CA ILE A 15 9.90 22.89 12.78
C ILE A 15 8.40 22.61 12.58
N GLU A 16 7.63 23.55 12.03
CA GLU A 16 6.20 23.35 11.71
C GLU A 16 5.96 22.40 10.53
N ALA A 17 6.94 22.22 9.64
CA ALA A 17 6.90 21.21 8.57
C ALA A 17 7.32 19.80 9.02
N ILE A 18 7.70 19.63 10.30
CA ILE A 18 7.97 18.29 10.86
C ILE A 18 6.62 17.66 11.18
N GLN A 19 5.98 17.08 10.17
CA GLN A 19 4.88 16.12 10.40
C GLN A 19 5.47 14.98 11.24
N PRO A 20 4.91 14.64 12.42
CA PRO A 20 5.47 13.58 13.24
C PRO A 20 5.38 12.25 12.48
N ALA A 21 6.43 11.44 12.56
CA ALA A 21 6.52 10.14 11.89
C ALA A 21 5.33 9.21 12.23
N THR A 22 4.66 9.41 13.36
CA THR A 22 3.45 8.68 13.73
C THR A 22 2.24 9.05 12.87
N THR A 23 2.01 10.33 12.60
CA THR A 23 0.91 10.78 11.72
C THR A 23 1.11 10.27 10.30
N THR A 24 2.35 10.26 9.81
CA THR A 24 2.63 9.81 8.45
C THR A 24 2.55 8.29 8.31
N LYS A 25 2.82 7.52 9.38
CA LYS A 25 2.55 6.08 9.43
C LYS A 25 1.06 5.77 9.40
N ASP A 26 0.24 6.49 10.16
CA ASP A 26 -1.21 6.28 10.16
C ASP A 26 -1.83 6.60 8.79
N ASP A 27 -1.41 7.70 8.16
CA ASP A 27 -1.80 8.05 6.79
C ASP A 27 -1.39 6.96 5.78
N ALA A 28 -0.16 6.44 5.92
CA ALA A 28 0.33 5.35 5.06
C ALA A 28 -0.48 4.05 5.23
N LYS A 29 -0.82 3.66 6.47
CA LYS A 29 -1.69 2.50 6.72
C LYS A 29 -3.09 2.70 6.13
N GLN A 30 -3.66 3.90 6.26
CA GLN A 30 -4.97 4.21 5.67
C GLN A 30 -4.94 4.12 4.15
N ALA A 31 -3.87 4.58 3.51
CA ALA A 31 -3.65 4.41 2.06
C ALA A 31 -3.59 2.93 1.67
N ILE A 32 -2.86 2.11 2.43
CA ILE A 32 -2.79 0.65 2.24
C ILE A 32 -4.17 0.00 2.36
N THR A 33 -4.95 0.34 3.40
CA THR A 33 -6.32 -0.19 3.57
C THR A 33 -7.23 0.22 2.41
N THR A 34 -7.13 1.46 1.95
CA THR A 34 -7.93 1.97 0.83
C THR A 34 -7.60 1.19 -0.45
N LYS A 35 -6.30 1.06 -0.77
CA LYS A 35 -5.83 0.30 -1.92
C LYS A 35 -6.26 -1.17 -1.85
N ALA A 36 -6.20 -1.79 -0.67
CA ALA A 36 -6.65 -3.16 -0.47
C ALA A 36 -8.15 -3.33 -0.75
N ASN A 37 -8.98 -2.38 -0.31
CA ASN A 37 -10.42 -2.41 -0.56
C ASN A 37 -10.74 -2.25 -2.05
N GLU A 38 -10.10 -1.29 -2.73
CA GLU A 38 -10.20 -1.13 -4.19
C GLU A 38 -9.81 -2.42 -4.90
N ARG A 39 -8.74 -3.06 -4.44
CA ARG A 39 -8.25 -4.31 -4.98
C ARG A 39 -9.22 -5.47 -4.80
N LYS A 40 -9.77 -5.66 -3.61
CA LYS A 40 -10.77 -6.70 -3.33
C LYS A 40 -12.05 -6.48 -4.13
N ALA A 41 -12.46 -5.22 -4.32
CA ALA A 41 -13.60 -4.88 -5.18
C ALA A 41 -13.33 -5.26 -6.65
N ALA A 42 -12.12 -4.98 -7.17
CA ALA A 42 -11.75 -5.38 -8.52
C ALA A 42 -11.71 -6.91 -8.71
N ILE A 43 -11.19 -7.65 -7.73
CA ILE A 43 -11.21 -9.12 -7.72
C ILE A 43 -12.65 -9.63 -7.78
N ALA A 44 -13.56 -9.09 -6.95
CA ALA A 44 -14.96 -9.50 -6.92
C ALA A 44 -15.72 -9.22 -8.24
N GLN A 45 -15.26 -8.25 -9.04
CA GLN A 45 -15.84 -7.93 -10.35
C GLN A 45 -15.20 -8.72 -11.51
N THR A 46 -14.17 -9.53 -11.23
CA THR A 46 -13.49 -10.28 -12.29
C THR A 46 -14.36 -11.47 -12.72
N GLN A 47 -14.73 -11.50 -14.00
CA GLN A 47 -15.53 -12.58 -14.59
C GLN A 47 -14.68 -13.83 -14.80
N ASP A 48 -15.33 -14.99 -14.92
CA ASP A 48 -14.69 -16.28 -15.20
C ASP A 48 -13.68 -16.73 -14.12
N ILE A 49 -13.90 -16.37 -12.86
CA ILE A 49 -13.09 -16.81 -11.71
C ILE A 49 -13.95 -17.58 -10.72
N THR A 50 -13.40 -18.66 -10.15
CA THR A 50 -14.10 -19.47 -9.14
C THR A 50 -14.14 -18.78 -7.76
N ALA A 51 -15.06 -19.21 -6.90
CA ALA A 51 -15.15 -18.69 -5.54
C ALA A 51 -13.87 -18.99 -4.74
N GLU A 52 -13.26 -20.15 -4.99
CA GLU A 52 -12.00 -20.59 -4.39
C GLU A 52 -10.84 -19.67 -4.80
N GLU A 53 -10.77 -19.28 -6.07
CA GLU A 53 -9.74 -18.37 -6.57
C GLU A 53 -9.94 -16.94 -6.06
N ILE A 54 -11.19 -16.47 -5.95
CA ILE A 54 -11.50 -15.19 -5.31
C ILE A 54 -11.08 -15.20 -3.85
N ALA A 55 -11.36 -16.27 -3.11
CA ALA A 55 -10.97 -16.41 -1.71
C ALA A 55 -9.44 -16.40 -1.55
N ALA A 56 -8.72 -17.14 -2.40
CA ALA A 56 -7.26 -17.15 -2.41
C ALA A 56 -6.68 -15.75 -2.72
N ALA A 57 -7.21 -15.06 -3.73
CA ALA A 57 -6.77 -13.71 -4.08
C ALA A 57 -7.01 -12.70 -2.95
N ASN A 58 -8.15 -12.79 -2.27
CA ASN A 58 -8.44 -11.93 -1.12
C ASN A 58 -7.47 -12.20 0.04
N ALA A 59 -7.11 -13.46 0.28
CA ALA A 59 -6.10 -13.83 1.28
C ALA A 59 -4.71 -13.27 0.91
N ASP A 60 -4.33 -13.31 -0.37
CA ASP A 60 -3.07 -12.73 -0.84
C ASP A 60 -3.05 -11.20 -0.66
N VAL A 61 -4.18 -10.50 -0.88
CA VAL A 61 -4.31 -9.08 -0.56
C VAL A 61 -4.12 -8.83 0.94
N ASP A 62 -4.75 -9.62 1.80
CA ASP A 62 -4.64 -9.48 3.26
C ASP A 62 -3.22 -9.73 3.77
N ASN A 63 -2.51 -10.70 3.17
CA ASN A 63 -1.10 -10.94 3.45
C ASN A 63 -0.23 -9.75 3.03
N ALA A 64 -0.47 -9.18 1.84
CA ALA A 64 0.25 -8.00 1.36
C ALA A 64 0.00 -6.77 2.26
N VAL A 65 -1.23 -6.56 2.72
CA VAL A 65 -1.58 -5.51 3.69
C VAL A 65 -0.83 -5.70 5.00
N THR A 66 -0.81 -6.92 5.52
CA THR A 66 -0.13 -7.26 6.78
C THR A 66 1.37 -6.97 6.69
N GLN A 67 2.00 -7.36 5.58
CA GLN A 67 3.42 -7.10 5.34
C GLN A 67 3.69 -5.59 5.17
N ALA A 68 2.85 -4.88 4.41
CA ALA A 68 2.99 -3.44 4.22
C ALA A 68 2.89 -2.67 5.53
N ASN A 69 1.87 -2.97 6.35
CA ASN A 69 1.68 -2.37 7.67
C ASN A 69 2.85 -2.66 8.61
N SER A 70 3.38 -3.89 8.59
CA SER A 70 4.57 -4.26 9.38
C SER A 70 5.80 -3.44 8.96
N ASN A 71 6.00 -3.22 7.65
CA ASN A 71 7.11 -2.42 7.13
C ASN A 71 6.95 -0.93 7.49
N ILE A 72 5.72 -0.39 7.43
CA ILE A 72 5.40 0.98 7.84
C ILE A 72 5.68 1.18 9.33
N GLU A 73 5.31 0.20 10.17
CA GLU A 73 5.59 0.26 11.61
C GLU A 73 7.09 0.24 11.92
N ALA A 74 7.86 -0.59 11.20
CA ALA A 74 9.30 -0.69 11.36
C ALA A 74 10.09 0.51 10.80
N ALA A 75 9.47 1.37 9.99
CA ALA A 75 10.11 2.53 9.39
C ALA A 75 10.58 3.55 10.44
N ASN A 76 11.80 4.07 10.29
CA ASN A 76 12.42 5.00 11.26
C ASN A 76 12.48 6.45 10.77
N SER A 77 12.10 6.70 9.53
CA SER A 77 12.08 8.01 8.90
C SER A 77 10.89 8.16 7.97
N GLN A 78 10.59 9.41 7.57
CA GLN A 78 9.53 9.68 6.60
C GLN A 78 9.77 8.97 5.26
N ASN A 79 11.02 8.97 4.79
CA ASN A 79 11.39 8.32 3.54
C ASN A 79 11.14 6.80 3.62
N ASP A 80 11.44 6.18 4.76
CA ASP A 80 11.19 4.74 4.97
C ASP A 80 9.68 4.45 4.97
N VAL A 81 8.86 5.32 5.58
CA VAL A 81 7.39 5.21 5.57
C VAL A 81 6.87 5.29 4.13
N ASP A 82 7.32 6.27 3.35
CA ASP A 82 6.89 6.43 1.96
C ASP A 82 7.34 5.27 1.05
N GLN A 83 8.54 4.74 1.28
CA GLN A 83 9.03 3.56 0.58
C GLN A 83 8.22 2.31 0.95
N ALA A 84 7.93 2.11 2.24
CA ALA A 84 7.13 0.98 2.71
C ALA A 84 5.70 1.03 2.14
N LYS A 85 5.08 2.22 2.13
CA LYS A 85 3.77 2.46 1.49
C LYS A 85 3.80 2.10 0.02
N THR A 86 4.75 2.66 -0.74
CA THR A 86 4.87 2.43 -2.20
C THR A 86 5.08 0.95 -2.53
N THR A 87 5.92 0.27 -1.74
CA THR A 87 6.18 -1.17 -1.88
C THR A 87 4.92 -1.99 -1.58
N GLY A 88 4.19 -1.61 -0.52
CA GLY A 88 2.93 -2.24 -0.13
C GLY A 88 1.85 -2.10 -1.19
N GLU A 89 1.63 -0.87 -1.69
CA GLU A 89 0.69 -0.60 -2.79
C GLU A 89 1.04 -1.41 -4.03
N THR A 90 2.34 -1.48 -4.39
CA THR A 90 2.80 -2.28 -5.53
C THR A 90 2.52 -3.77 -5.33
N SER A 91 2.72 -4.29 -4.12
CA SER A 91 2.50 -5.70 -3.79
C SER A 91 1.01 -6.07 -3.88
N ILE A 92 0.15 -5.22 -3.30
CA ILE A 92 -1.31 -5.33 -3.45
C ILE A 92 -1.68 -5.24 -4.94
N ASP A 93 -1.01 -4.35 -5.69
CA ASP A 93 -1.26 -4.14 -7.11
C ASP A 93 -0.87 -5.33 -8.00
N GLN A 94 0.01 -6.21 -7.54
CA GLN A 94 0.43 -7.40 -8.26
C GLN A 94 -0.52 -8.60 -8.09
N VAL A 95 -1.35 -8.65 -7.04
CA VAL A 95 -2.23 -9.81 -6.77
C VAL A 95 -3.18 -10.10 -7.94
N THR A 96 -3.88 -9.08 -8.48
CA THR A 96 -4.80 -9.28 -9.62
C THR A 96 -4.06 -9.71 -10.90
N GLN A 97 -2.84 -9.23 -11.12
CA GLN A 97 -2.04 -9.63 -12.28
C GLN A 97 -1.67 -11.11 -12.22
N GLN A 98 -1.39 -11.63 -11.03
CA GLN A 98 -1.12 -13.05 -10.81
C GLN A 98 -2.40 -13.88 -10.94
N LEU A 99 -3.53 -13.40 -10.41
CA LEU A 99 -4.83 -14.04 -10.52
C LEU A 99 -5.25 -14.26 -11.99
N ILE A 100 -5.21 -13.21 -12.81
CA ILE A 100 -5.58 -13.27 -14.23
C ILE A 100 -4.67 -14.24 -15.00
N LYS A 101 -3.36 -14.23 -14.70
CA LYS A 101 -2.41 -15.17 -15.31
C LYS A 101 -2.70 -16.62 -14.93
N LYS A 102 -3.07 -16.87 -13.66
CA LYS A 102 -3.44 -18.19 -13.17
C LYS A 102 -4.71 -18.70 -13.84
N GLN A 103 -5.74 -17.86 -13.94
CA GLN A 103 -6.99 -18.20 -14.65
C GLN A 103 -6.75 -18.51 -16.13
N LEU A 104 -5.95 -17.70 -16.82
CA LEU A 104 -5.59 -17.94 -18.22
C LEU A 104 -4.85 -19.28 -18.41
N HIS A 105 -4.04 -19.68 -17.42
CA HIS A 105 -3.34 -20.97 -17.44
C HIS A 105 -4.30 -22.15 -17.20
N VAL A 106 -5.23 -22.03 -16.25
CA VAL A 106 -6.24 -23.07 -15.96
C VAL A 106 -7.17 -23.30 -17.14
N MET A 107 -7.62 -22.24 -17.83
CA MET A 107 -8.47 -22.40 -19.03
C MET A 107 -7.73 -23.05 -20.19
N LYS A 108 -6.44 -22.75 -20.38
CA LYS A 108 -5.63 -23.37 -21.44
C LYS A 108 -5.27 -24.82 -21.14
N SER A 109 -5.16 -25.21 -19.87
CA SER A 109 -4.84 -26.59 -19.48
C SER A 109 -6.05 -27.53 -19.51
N GLN A 110 -7.29 -27.01 -19.52
CA GLN A 110 -8.51 -27.81 -19.63
C GLN A 110 -8.97 -28.08 -21.09
N GLN A 111 -8.28 -27.53 -22.10
CA GLN A 111 -8.59 -27.77 -23.52
C GLN A 111 -7.81 -28.92 -24.17
N PHE A 112 -7.18 -29.78 -23.37
CA PHE A 112 -6.51 -31.00 -23.82
C PHE A 112 -6.90 -32.17 -22.91
#